data_AF-A0AAJ2HC54-F1
#
_entry.id   AF-A0AAJ2HC54-F1
#
_cell.length_a   1.000
_cell.length_b   1.000
_cell.length_c   1.000
_cell.angle_alpha   90.00
_cell.angle_beta   90.00
_cell.angle_gamma   90.00
#
_symmetry.space_group_name_H-M   'P 1'
#
loop_
_entity.id
_entity.type
_entity.pdbx_description
1 polymer ?
#
loop_
_entity_poly.entity_id
_entity_poly.type
_entity_poly.pdbx_seq_one_letter_code
_entity_poly.pdbx_strand_id
1 'polypeptide(L)'
;MNRPIIKLHVAPADLEARVQDAKGNFRALLAAAPWLAELSKRGALIAKENASARVKYGKLKQLADAVGDAMAEHSACRDGCSYCCHKPVAMSRQEAEMIAQRTGTQLKVGGSLRKPADNEGVACPMLVDGRCSIHEFRPLVCRTTFNLSNDDLLCDPQRAPDDFQVPTLNMDGIWMAYAMIFGRTDLGDIRDFMSPAGSQTK
;
A
#
# COMPACT_ATOMS: atom_id res chain seq x y z
N MET A 1 17.13 1.50 -20.07
CA MET A 1 18.12 2.59 -20.20
C MET A 1 18.43 3.11 -18.80
N ASN A 2 19.60 2.78 -18.26
CA ASN A 2 20.03 3.20 -16.94
C ASN A 2 20.52 4.66 -17.06
N ARG A 3 19.64 5.63 -16.79
CA ARG A 3 20.06 7.04 -16.73
C ARG A 3 20.91 7.22 -15.47
N PRO A 4 22.07 7.89 -15.53
CA PRO A 4 22.80 8.28 -14.33
C PRO A 4 21.98 9.37 -13.64
N ILE A 5 21.13 8.99 -12.69
CA ILE A 5 20.35 9.93 -11.89
C ILE A 5 21.29 10.42 -10.78
N ILE A 6 21.68 11.69 -10.82
CA ILE A 6 22.28 12.35 -9.67
C ILE A 6 21.15 12.49 -8.64
N LYS A 7 21.22 11.75 -7.53
CA LYS A 7 20.29 11.94 -6.41
C LYS A 7 20.50 13.32 -5.84
N LEU A 8 19.41 14.07 -5.70
CA LEU A 8 19.43 15.36 -5.01
C LEU A 8 19.53 15.06 -3.53
N HIS A 9 20.69 15.35 -2.93
CA HIS A 9 20.89 15.10 -1.50
C HIS A 9 20.02 16.06 -0.69
N VAL A 10 19.10 15.51 0.10
CA VAL A 10 18.27 16.28 1.02
C VAL A 10 19.07 16.60 2.28
N ALA A 11 18.96 17.84 2.78
CA ALA A 11 19.67 18.23 3.99
C ALA A 11 19.10 17.47 5.22
N PRO A 12 19.93 17.09 6.21
CA PRO A 12 19.45 16.42 7.43
C PRO A 12 18.34 17.20 8.17
N ALA A 13 18.39 18.54 8.12
CA ALA A 13 17.37 19.39 8.71
C ALA A 13 15.98 19.22 8.06
N ASP A 14 15.94 18.99 6.74
CA ASP A 14 14.68 18.76 6.03
C ASP A 14 14.07 17.40 6.42
N LEU A 15 14.91 16.38 6.63
CA LEU A 15 14.46 15.06 7.10
C LEU A 15 13.88 15.15 8.52
N GLU A 16 14.58 15.83 9.43
CA GLU A 16 14.10 16.04 10.80
C GLU A 16 12.76 16.80 10.80
N ALA A 17 12.61 17.81 9.93
CA ALA A 17 11.33 18.52 9.79
C ALA A 17 10.18 17.57 9.42
N ARG A 18 10.38 16.61 8.50
CA ARG A 18 9.34 15.62 8.12
C ARG A 18 9.05 14.61 9.21
N VAL A 19 10.05 14.25 10.02
CA VAL A 19 9.82 13.46 11.24
C VAL A 19 8.95 14.23 12.24
N GLN A 20 9.17 15.52 12.40
CA GLN A 20 8.36 16.35 13.29
C GLN A 20 6.93 16.56 12.75
N ASP A 21 6.78 16.79 11.45
CA ASP A 21 5.48 16.81 10.77
C ASP A 21 4.71 15.52 11.05
N ALA A 22 5.35 14.36 10.84
CA ALA A 22 4.72 13.06 11.07
C ALA A 22 4.30 12.85 12.54
N LYS A 23 5.10 13.28 13.51
CA LYS A 23 4.71 13.23 14.94
C LYS A 23 3.51 14.13 15.22
N GLY A 24 3.47 15.33 14.63
CA GLY A 24 2.36 16.27 14.74
C GLY A 24 1.07 15.68 14.17
N ASN A 25 1.13 15.21 12.93
CA ASN A 25 0.02 14.59 12.22
C ASN A 25 -0.49 13.33 12.93
N PHE A 26 0.41 12.50 13.46
CA PHE A 26 0.01 11.33 14.25
C PHE A 26 -0.77 11.70 15.52
N ARG A 27 -0.35 12.76 16.24
CA ARG A 27 -1.08 13.25 17.42
C ARG A 27 -2.45 13.80 17.05
N ALA A 28 -2.53 14.60 15.99
CA ALA A 28 -3.79 15.16 15.49
C ALA A 28 -4.76 14.04 15.05
N LEU A 29 -4.24 13.06 14.30
CA LEU A 29 -4.96 11.87 13.87
C LEU A 29 -5.55 11.10 15.06
N LEU A 30 -4.76 10.81 16.09
CA LEU A 30 -5.27 10.08 17.26
C LEU A 30 -6.31 10.89 18.05
N ALA A 31 -6.19 12.21 18.07
CA ALA A 31 -7.20 13.07 18.70
C ALA A 31 -8.52 13.07 17.92
N ALA A 32 -8.46 13.12 16.59
CA ALA A 32 -9.64 13.12 15.71
C ALA A 32 -10.27 11.72 15.57
N ALA A 33 -9.45 10.67 15.58
CA ALA A 33 -9.84 9.28 15.36
C ALA A 33 -9.27 8.36 16.46
N PRO A 34 -9.72 8.51 17.74
CA PRO A 34 -9.19 7.74 18.87
C PRO A 34 -9.43 6.23 18.72
N TRP A 35 -10.38 5.82 17.88
CA TRP A 35 -10.64 4.42 17.57
C TRP A 35 -9.45 3.70 16.92
N LEU A 36 -8.50 4.44 16.32
CA LEU A 36 -7.29 3.87 15.75
C LEU A 36 -6.41 3.16 16.79
N ALA A 37 -6.53 3.53 18.07
CA ALA A 37 -5.87 2.80 19.17
C ALA A 37 -6.34 1.33 19.26
N GLU A 38 -7.54 1.03 18.77
CA GLU A 38 -8.13 -0.31 18.78
C GLU A 38 -7.95 -1.05 17.44
N LEU A 39 -7.12 -0.54 16.52
CA LEU A 39 -6.97 -1.10 15.17
C LEU A 39 -6.55 -2.58 15.21
N SER A 40 -5.60 -2.93 16.07
CA SER A 40 -5.14 -4.31 16.27
C SER A 40 -6.24 -5.23 16.78
N LYS A 41 -7.05 -4.76 17.73
CA LYS A 41 -8.19 -5.52 18.23
C LYS A 41 -9.25 -5.73 17.15
N ARG A 42 -9.58 -4.69 16.38
CA ARG A 42 -10.55 -4.75 15.28
C ARG A 42 -10.11 -5.74 14.20
N GLY A 43 -8.84 -5.69 13.77
CA GLY A 43 -8.28 -6.66 12.82
C GLY A 43 -8.36 -8.09 13.34
N ALA A 44 -7.97 -8.32 14.60
CA ALA A 44 -8.03 -9.64 15.22
C ALA A 44 -9.46 -10.20 15.32
N LEU A 45 -10.46 -9.35 15.62
CA LEU A 45 -11.86 -9.76 15.65
C LEU A 45 -12.33 -10.22 14.26
N ILE A 46 -12.05 -9.44 13.20
CA ILE A 46 -12.40 -9.80 11.82
C ILE A 46 -11.80 -11.15 11.43
N ALA A 47 -10.53 -11.39 11.76
CA ALA A 47 -9.83 -12.62 11.39
C ALA A 47 -10.44 -13.87 12.05
N LYS A 48 -10.96 -13.73 13.29
CA LYS A 48 -11.54 -14.80 14.12
C LYS A 48 -13.02 -15.06 13.84
N GLU A 49 -13.67 -14.24 13.01
CA GLU A 49 -15.08 -14.47 12.66
C GLU A 49 -15.28 -15.83 11.97
N ASN A 50 -16.41 -16.48 12.27
CA ASN A 50 -16.87 -17.67 11.57
C ASN A 50 -17.48 -17.28 10.21
N ALA A 51 -16.62 -16.86 9.29
CA ALA A 51 -16.98 -16.42 7.95
C ALA A 51 -15.91 -16.85 6.93
N SER A 52 -16.29 -16.90 5.64
CA SER A 52 -15.36 -17.23 4.57
C SER A 52 -14.23 -16.21 4.45
N ALA A 53 -13.07 -16.63 3.93
CA ALA A 53 -11.93 -15.74 3.72
C ALA A 53 -12.28 -14.50 2.89
N ARG A 54 -13.14 -14.65 1.86
CA ARG A 54 -13.65 -13.54 1.04
C ARG A 54 -14.43 -12.52 1.88
N VAL A 55 -15.30 -12.96 2.77
CA VAL A 55 -16.09 -12.06 3.64
C VAL A 55 -15.17 -11.35 4.63
N LYS A 56 -14.27 -12.08 5.30
CA LYS A 56 -13.31 -11.51 6.25
C LYS A 56 -12.39 -10.49 5.58
N TYR A 57 -11.88 -10.79 4.38
CA TYR A 57 -11.07 -9.86 3.60
C TYR A 57 -11.86 -8.62 3.17
N GLY A 58 -13.14 -8.76 2.80
CA GLY A 58 -14.02 -7.63 2.53
C GLY A 58 -14.13 -6.68 3.71
N LYS A 59 -14.35 -7.21 4.92
CA LYS A 59 -14.38 -6.43 6.16
C LYS A 59 -13.02 -5.80 6.50
N LEU A 60 -11.93 -6.53 6.25
CA LEU A 60 -10.58 -6.01 6.48
C LEU A 60 -10.27 -4.83 5.55
N LYS A 61 -10.72 -4.88 4.29
CA LYS A 61 -10.64 -3.74 3.37
C LYS A 61 -11.47 -2.55 3.84
N GLN A 62 -12.69 -2.77 4.30
CA GLN A 62 -13.52 -1.70 4.86
C GLN A 62 -12.86 -1.04 6.08
N LEU A 63 -12.19 -1.83 6.92
CA LEU A 63 -11.40 -1.29 8.02
C LEU A 63 -10.22 -0.45 7.52
N ALA A 64 -9.50 -0.91 6.49
CA ALA A 64 -8.43 -0.14 5.87
C ALA A 64 -8.93 1.14 5.18
N ASP A 65 -10.11 1.12 4.57
CA ASP A 65 -10.75 2.29 3.98
C ASP A 65 -11.09 3.32 5.05
N ALA A 66 -11.67 2.90 6.18
CA ALA A 66 -11.92 3.78 7.32
C ALA A 66 -10.63 4.38 7.90
N VAL A 67 -9.51 3.65 7.87
CA VAL A 67 -8.19 4.21 8.21
C VAL A 67 -7.77 5.26 7.18
N GLY A 68 -7.94 4.98 5.89
CA GLY A 68 -7.68 5.94 4.81
C GLY A 68 -8.47 7.24 4.93
N ASP A 69 -9.76 7.14 5.26
CA ASP A 69 -10.62 8.30 5.49
C ASP A 69 -10.12 9.14 6.67
N ALA A 70 -9.73 8.52 7.78
CA ALA A 70 -9.15 9.22 8.93
C ALA A 70 -7.78 9.85 8.60
N MET A 71 -7.00 9.22 7.71
CA MET A 71 -5.67 9.69 7.30
C MET A 71 -5.70 10.83 6.27
N ALA A 72 -6.83 11.10 5.64
CA ALA A 72 -6.92 11.99 4.48
C ALA A 72 -6.37 13.40 4.76
N GLU A 73 -6.61 13.95 5.96
CA GLU A 73 -6.12 15.28 6.37
C GLU A 73 -4.77 15.25 7.10
N HIS A 74 -4.21 14.06 7.33
CA HIS A 74 -3.02 13.84 8.15
C HIS A 74 -1.90 13.14 7.39
N SER A 75 -1.92 13.19 6.06
CA SER A 75 -0.93 12.56 5.20
C SER A 75 -0.55 13.42 4.01
N ALA A 76 0.63 13.16 3.43
CA ALA A 76 1.07 13.75 2.17
C ALA A 76 0.36 13.18 0.93
N CYS A 77 -0.52 12.20 1.12
CA CYS A 77 -1.19 11.49 0.05
C CYS A 77 -2.24 12.39 -0.60
N ARG A 78 -2.29 12.36 -1.94
CA ARG A 78 -3.24 13.14 -2.74
C ARG A 78 -3.58 12.42 -4.03
N ASP A 79 -4.71 12.79 -4.62
CA ASP A 79 -5.11 12.27 -5.92
C ASP A 79 -4.06 12.56 -6.99
N GLY A 80 -3.74 11.55 -7.79
CA GLY A 80 -2.69 11.64 -8.82
C GLY A 80 -1.26 11.48 -8.30
N CYS A 81 -1.05 11.27 -7.00
CA CYS A 81 0.25 10.81 -6.48
C CYS A 81 0.47 9.33 -6.84
N SER A 82 1.58 9.01 -7.51
CA SER A 82 1.90 7.66 -8.01
C SER A 82 3.19 7.08 -7.43
N TYR A 83 3.75 7.63 -6.35
CA TYR A 83 4.99 7.10 -5.76
C TYR A 83 4.83 5.65 -5.29
N CYS A 84 3.73 5.32 -4.61
CA CYS A 84 3.45 3.93 -4.18
C CYS A 84 3.25 2.97 -5.36
N CYS A 85 2.84 3.46 -6.53
CA CYS A 85 2.72 2.65 -7.74
C CYS A 85 4.08 2.23 -8.33
N HIS A 86 5.18 2.76 -7.83
CA HIS A 86 6.55 2.36 -8.20
C HIS A 86 7.25 1.60 -7.07
N LYS A 87 6.53 1.30 -5.97
CA LYS A 87 7.04 0.47 -4.87
C LYS A 87 6.61 -0.99 -5.05
N PRO A 88 7.29 -1.93 -4.36
CA PRO A 88 6.84 -3.29 -4.18
C PRO A 88 5.45 -3.33 -3.53
N VAL A 89 4.56 -4.15 -4.09
CA VAL A 89 3.18 -4.34 -3.66
C VAL A 89 3.00 -5.82 -3.38
N ALA A 90 3.39 -6.23 -2.18
CA ALA A 90 3.25 -7.61 -1.74
C ALA A 90 1.78 -7.95 -1.48
N MET A 91 1.29 -9.01 -2.11
CA MET A 91 -0.06 -9.53 -1.93
C MET A 91 -0.11 -11.05 -2.14
N SER A 92 -1.20 -11.67 -1.71
CA SER A 92 -1.49 -13.09 -1.95
C SER A 92 -2.09 -13.28 -3.34
N ARG A 93 -1.89 -14.48 -3.90
CA ARG A 93 -2.58 -14.90 -5.13
C ARG A 93 -4.11 -14.79 -5.00
N GLN A 94 -4.67 -15.14 -3.84
CA GLN A 94 -6.11 -15.08 -3.58
C GLN A 94 -6.63 -13.63 -3.59
N GLU A 95 -5.86 -12.69 -3.03
CA GLU A 95 -6.17 -11.27 -3.16
C GLU A 95 -6.16 -10.84 -4.64
N ALA A 96 -5.16 -11.25 -5.41
CA ALA A 96 -5.11 -11.01 -6.86
C ALA A 96 -6.36 -11.51 -7.58
N GLU A 97 -6.77 -12.75 -7.30
CA GLU A 97 -7.96 -13.39 -7.88
C GLU A 97 -9.24 -12.64 -7.53
N MET A 98 -9.39 -12.21 -6.28
CA MET A 98 -10.55 -11.42 -5.86
C MET A 98 -10.61 -10.05 -6.55
N ILE A 99 -9.46 -9.41 -6.77
CA ILE A 99 -9.38 -8.15 -7.51
C ILE A 99 -9.73 -8.38 -8.98
N ALA A 100 -9.12 -9.39 -9.63
CA ALA A 100 -9.38 -9.74 -11.02
C ALA A 100 -10.88 -10.04 -11.28
N GLN A 101 -11.52 -10.79 -10.39
CA GLN A 101 -12.96 -11.09 -10.46
C GLN A 101 -13.84 -9.83 -10.41
N ARG A 102 -13.40 -8.76 -9.73
CA ARG A 102 -14.17 -7.51 -9.57
C ARG A 102 -13.88 -6.47 -10.64
N THR A 103 -12.67 -6.49 -11.18
CA THR A 103 -12.15 -5.44 -12.07
C THR A 103 -12.09 -5.88 -13.53
N GLY A 104 -12.12 -7.19 -13.80
CA GLY A 104 -11.85 -7.74 -15.13
C GLY A 104 -10.36 -7.77 -15.49
N THR A 105 -9.46 -7.38 -14.57
CA THR A 105 -8.01 -7.46 -14.81
C THR A 105 -7.58 -8.89 -15.05
N GLN A 106 -6.73 -9.10 -16.06
CA GLN A 106 -6.20 -10.42 -16.39
C GLN A 106 -5.12 -10.85 -15.39
N LEU A 107 -5.26 -12.08 -14.89
CA LEU A 107 -4.24 -12.74 -14.08
C LEU A 107 -3.19 -13.41 -14.98
N LYS A 108 -1.94 -13.34 -14.54
CA LYS A 108 -0.86 -14.14 -15.11
C LYS A 108 -0.97 -15.58 -14.62
N VAL A 109 -0.93 -16.51 -15.56
CA VAL A 109 -0.95 -17.96 -15.30
C VAL A 109 0.48 -18.46 -15.28
N GLY A 110 0.90 -19.05 -14.17
CA GLY A 110 2.29 -19.52 -13.98
C GLY A 110 3.30 -18.37 -13.83
N GLY A 111 4.49 -18.71 -13.34
CA GLY A 111 5.59 -17.77 -13.10
C GLY A 111 6.27 -17.98 -11.75
N SER A 112 7.58 -17.70 -11.69
CA SER A 112 8.31 -17.67 -10.43
C SER A 112 7.91 -16.42 -9.66
N LEU A 113 7.50 -16.58 -8.39
CA LEU A 113 7.28 -15.47 -7.48
C LEU A 113 8.64 -14.82 -7.21
N ARG A 114 8.83 -13.60 -7.70
CA ARG A 114 10.05 -12.85 -7.43
C ARG A 114 10.00 -12.31 -6.01
N LYS A 115 11.16 -11.92 -5.47
CA LYS A 115 11.13 -11.15 -4.23
C LYS A 115 10.50 -9.80 -4.54
N PRO A 116 9.55 -9.30 -3.74
CA PRO A 116 8.91 -8.01 -4.03
C PRO A 116 9.90 -6.87 -4.29
N ALA A 117 11.04 -6.87 -3.57
CA ALA A 117 12.12 -5.89 -3.74
C ALA A 117 12.71 -5.84 -5.16
N ASP A 118 12.62 -6.91 -5.95
CA ASP A 118 13.12 -6.95 -7.33
C ASP A 118 12.31 -6.03 -8.27
N ASN A 119 11.15 -5.53 -7.83
CA ASN A 119 10.26 -4.65 -8.57
C ASN A 119 10.33 -3.18 -8.11
N GLU A 120 11.32 -2.79 -7.30
CA GLU A 120 11.53 -1.39 -6.90
C GLU A 120 11.72 -0.49 -8.14
N GLY A 121 10.99 0.62 -8.21
CA GLY A 121 11.03 1.57 -9.33
C GLY A 121 10.29 1.12 -10.60
N VAL A 122 9.85 -0.14 -10.68
CA VAL A 122 9.07 -0.62 -11.83
C VAL A 122 7.63 -0.14 -11.71
N ALA A 123 7.05 0.43 -12.76
CA ALA A 123 5.65 0.87 -12.72
C ALA A 123 4.68 -0.30 -12.46
N CYS A 124 3.68 -0.07 -11.60
CA CYS A 124 2.59 -1.01 -11.35
C CYS A 124 1.77 -1.23 -12.63
N PRO A 125 1.34 -2.47 -12.96
CA PRO A 125 0.56 -2.76 -14.15
C PRO A 125 -0.78 -2.01 -14.19
N MET A 126 -1.29 -1.59 -13.03
CA MET A 126 -2.55 -0.85 -12.89
C MET A 126 -2.38 0.67 -12.98
N LEU A 127 -1.15 1.18 -13.11
CA LEU A 127 -0.88 2.61 -13.26
C LEU A 127 -1.13 3.05 -14.72
N VAL A 128 -2.15 3.87 -14.93
CA VAL A 128 -2.55 4.43 -16.23
C VAL A 128 -2.67 5.94 -16.08
N ASP A 129 -1.97 6.70 -16.92
CA ASP A 129 -1.98 8.17 -16.92
C ASP A 129 -1.77 8.80 -15.52
N GLY A 130 -0.83 8.25 -14.75
CA GLY A 130 -0.51 8.73 -13.40
C GLY A 130 -1.53 8.34 -12.32
N ARG A 131 -2.56 7.55 -12.66
CA ARG A 131 -3.64 7.15 -11.74
C ARG A 131 -3.79 5.63 -11.69
N CYS A 132 -4.29 5.13 -10.56
CA CYS A 132 -4.60 3.71 -10.42
C CYS A 132 -5.92 3.38 -11.13
N SER A 133 -5.87 2.55 -12.18
CA SER A 133 -7.04 2.08 -12.92
C SER A 133 -8.02 1.24 -12.09
N ILE A 134 -7.56 0.67 -10.97
CA ILE A 134 -8.37 -0.13 -10.05
C ILE A 134 -8.46 0.52 -8.66
N HIS A 135 -8.48 1.85 -8.58
CA HIS A 135 -8.37 2.60 -7.31
C HIS A 135 -9.34 2.08 -6.22
N GLU A 136 -10.59 1.79 -6.56
CA GLU A 136 -11.60 1.28 -5.62
C GLU A 136 -11.35 -0.18 -5.19
N PHE A 137 -10.58 -0.93 -5.97
CA PHE A 137 -10.24 -2.34 -5.74
C PHE A 137 -8.77 -2.56 -5.42
N ARG A 138 -8.03 -1.49 -5.08
CA ARG A 138 -6.63 -1.53 -4.68
C ARG A 138 -6.35 -2.66 -3.66
N PRO A 139 -5.22 -3.37 -3.78
CA PRO A 139 -4.77 -4.34 -2.77
C PRO A 139 -4.66 -3.70 -1.39
N LEU A 140 -4.70 -4.52 -0.35
CA LEU A 140 -4.65 -4.08 1.04
C LEU A 140 -3.38 -3.28 1.34
N VAL A 141 -2.22 -3.70 0.80
CA VAL A 141 -0.96 -2.96 0.95
C VAL A 141 -1.09 -1.52 0.43
N CYS A 142 -1.79 -1.32 -0.68
CA CYS A 142 -2.00 0.00 -1.26
C CYS A 142 -2.99 0.86 -0.47
N ARG A 143 -3.84 0.25 0.36
CA ARG A 143 -4.79 0.94 1.26
C ARG A 143 -4.18 1.30 2.60
N THR A 144 -3.10 0.63 2.99
CA THR A 144 -2.48 0.79 4.32
C THR A 144 -1.11 1.46 4.27
N THR A 145 -0.63 1.82 3.09
CA THR A 145 0.63 2.55 2.91
C THR A 145 0.36 4.05 2.86
N PHE A 146 0.87 4.79 3.84
CA PHE A 146 0.72 6.24 3.95
C PHE A 146 2.06 6.91 4.26
N ASN A 147 2.14 8.21 3.98
CA ASN A 147 3.20 9.08 4.45
C ASN A 147 2.57 10.11 5.40
N LEU A 148 2.90 10.02 6.69
CA LEU A 148 2.38 10.92 7.74
C LEU A 148 3.01 12.33 7.70
N SER A 149 4.02 12.57 6.86
CA SER A 149 4.62 13.90 6.73
C SER A 149 3.71 14.85 5.96
N ASN A 150 4.05 16.14 5.92
CA ASN A 150 3.25 17.15 5.21
C ASN A 150 3.47 17.18 3.69
N ASP A 151 4.52 16.52 3.19
CA ASP A 151 4.82 16.46 1.76
C ASP A 151 5.38 15.09 1.32
N ASP A 152 5.57 14.95 0.01
CA ASP A 152 5.98 13.70 -0.63
C ASP A 152 7.50 13.50 -0.74
N LEU A 153 8.31 14.34 -0.09
CA LEU A 153 9.77 14.28 -0.21
C LEU A 153 10.30 12.87 0.10
N LEU A 154 9.78 12.26 1.16
CA LEU A 154 10.20 10.94 1.63
C LEU A 154 9.71 9.79 0.74
N CYS A 155 8.72 10.04 -0.12
CA CYS A 155 8.24 9.07 -1.09
C CYS A 155 9.02 9.11 -2.42
N ASP A 156 9.77 10.18 -2.66
CA ASP A 156 10.45 10.43 -3.91
C ASP A 156 11.83 9.74 -3.98
N PRO A 157 12.02 8.73 -4.85
CA PRO A 157 13.29 8.01 -4.94
C PRO A 157 14.48 8.87 -5.44
N GLN A 158 14.23 10.07 -5.98
CA GLN A 158 15.29 10.99 -6.41
C GLN A 158 15.77 11.90 -5.27
N ARG A 159 14.96 12.07 -4.22
CA ARG A 159 15.20 12.99 -3.10
C ARG A 159 15.41 12.25 -1.78
N ALA A 160 14.59 11.24 -1.50
CA ALA A 160 14.64 10.49 -0.26
C ALA A 160 15.99 9.75 -0.10
N PRO A 161 16.59 9.75 1.11
CA PRO A 161 17.74 8.91 1.41
C PRO A 161 17.39 7.42 1.32
N ASP A 162 18.36 6.58 0.94
CA ASP A 162 18.15 5.14 0.73
C ASP A 162 17.86 4.36 2.01
N ASP A 163 18.36 4.84 3.14
CA ASP A 163 18.24 4.23 4.46
C ASP A 163 17.08 4.82 5.29
N PHE A 164 16.29 5.72 4.70
CA PHE A 164 15.21 6.39 5.41
C PHE A 164 13.87 5.66 5.23
N GLN A 165 13.17 5.43 6.35
CA GLN A 165 11.82 4.86 6.32
C GLN A 165 10.77 5.95 6.38
N VAL A 166 9.81 5.92 5.46
CA VAL A 166 8.67 6.83 5.45
C VAL A 166 7.86 6.63 6.75
N PRO A 167 7.60 7.71 7.53
CA PRO A 167 6.75 7.63 8.70
C PRO A 167 5.33 7.21 8.30
N THR A 168 4.88 6.07 8.83
CA THR A 168 3.57 5.48 8.55
C THR A 168 2.85 5.14 9.84
N LEU A 169 1.54 4.89 9.74
CA LEU A 169 0.77 4.35 10.85
C LEU A 169 1.16 2.87 11.09
N ASN A 170 1.13 2.42 12.35
CA ASN A 170 1.24 1.00 12.65
C ASN A 170 0.00 0.26 12.13
N MET A 171 0.22 -0.67 11.21
CA MET A 171 -0.83 -1.49 10.58
C MET A 171 -0.72 -2.96 10.96
N ASP A 172 0.06 -3.31 11.98
CA ASP A 172 0.36 -4.69 12.37
C ASP A 172 -0.92 -5.49 12.61
N GLY A 173 -1.92 -4.86 13.23
CA GLY A 173 -3.26 -5.39 13.40
C GLY A 173 -3.93 -5.88 12.12
N ILE A 174 -3.87 -5.05 11.08
CA ILE A 174 -4.41 -5.37 9.76
C ILE A 174 -3.57 -6.46 9.10
N TRP A 175 -2.25 -6.38 9.19
CA TRP A 175 -1.34 -7.35 8.58
C TRP A 175 -1.40 -8.74 9.22
N MET A 176 -1.54 -8.80 10.55
CA MET A 176 -1.81 -10.05 11.27
C MET A 176 -3.14 -10.64 10.85
N ALA A 177 -4.19 -9.83 10.72
CA ALA A 177 -5.49 -10.28 10.23
C ALA A 177 -5.40 -10.83 8.81
N TYR A 178 -4.68 -10.14 7.92
CA TYR A 178 -4.41 -10.57 6.55
C TYR A 178 -3.71 -11.94 6.53
N ALA A 179 -2.65 -12.10 7.31
CA ALA A 179 -1.90 -13.35 7.43
C ALA A 179 -2.77 -14.50 7.97
N MET A 180 -3.66 -14.23 8.93
CA MET A 180 -4.60 -15.24 9.45
C MET A 180 -5.71 -15.61 8.45
N ILE A 181 -6.15 -14.66 7.63
CA ILE A 181 -7.21 -14.89 6.63
C ILE A 181 -6.69 -15.71 5.46
N PHE A 182 -5.51 -15.39 4.95
CA PHE A 182 -4.95 -16.03 3.77
C PHE A 182 -4.08 -17.24 4.13
N GLY A 183 -3.33 -17.22 5.23
CA GLY A 183 -2.51 -18.36 5.65
C GLY A 183 -1.29 -18.59 4.74
N ARG A 184 -0.94 -19.85 4.47
CA ARG A 184 0.22 -20.25 3.65
C ARG A 184 -0.09 -20.18 2.15
N THR A 185 -0.36 -18.98 1.66
CA THR A 185 -0.58 -18.73 0.24
C THR A 185 0.70 -18.27 -0.43
N ASP A 186 0.76 -18.41 -1.74
CA ASP A 186 1.74 -17.74 -2.57
C ASP A 186 1.67 -16.22 -2.33
N LEU A 187 2.73 -15.66 -1.75
CA LEU A 187 2.95 -14.22 -1.63
C LEU A 187 3.89 -13.79 -2.76
N GLY A 188 3.50 -12.72 -3.47
CA GLY A 188 4.28 -12.16 -4.57
C GLY A 188 3.97 -10.68 -4.75
N ASP A 189 4.61 -10.05 -5.74
CA ASP A 189 4.29 -8.68 -6.11
C ASP A 189 3.05 -8.62 -7.01
N ILE A 190 2.30 -7.52 -6.98
CA ILE A 190 1.19 -7.28 -7.92
C ILE A 190 1.61 -7.48 -9.39
N ARG A 191 2.87 -7.15 -9.74
CA ARG A 191 3.45 -7.32 -11.08
C ARG A 191 3.64 -8.78 -11.46
N ASP A 192 3.75 -9.69 -10.49
CA ASP A 192 3.84 -11.12 -10.73
C ASP A 192 2.47 -11.74 -11.01
N PHE A 193 1.40 -11.15 -10.45
CA PHE A 193 0.05 -11.67 -10.60
C PHE A 193 -0.78 -11.03 -11.70
N MET A 194 -0.58 -9.74 -12.00
CA MET A 194 -1.48 -8.96 -12.86
C MET A 194 -0.81 -8.51 -14.15
N SER A 195 -1.53 -8.62 -15.26
CA SER A 195 -1.14 -8.04 -16.55
C SER A 195 -1.47 -6.54 -16.60
N PRO A 196 -0.77 -5.73 -17.41
CA PRO A 196 -1.07 -4.31 -17.58
C PRO A 196 -2.53 -4.04 -17.96
N ALA A 197 -3.09 -2.94 -17.47
CA ALA A 197 -4.45 -2.53 -17.86
C ALA A 197 -4.52 -2.34 -19.39
N GLY A 198 -5.50 -2.98 -20.04
CA GLY A 198 -5.70 -2.91 -21.49
C GLY A 198 -4.90 -3.92 -22.32
N SER A 199 -4.02 -4.74 -21.73
CA SER A 199 -3.44 -5.87 -22.45
C SER A 199 -4.49 -6.99 -22.54
N GLN A 200 -5.20 -7.08 -23.67
CA GLN A 200 -5.91 -8.31 -24.00
C GLN A 200 -4.91 -9.30 -24.59
N THR A 201 -4.76 -10.47 -24.00
CA THR A 201 -4.16 -11.63 -24.69
C THR A 201 -4.92 -11.87 -25.99
N LYS A 202 -4.22 -11.76 -27.11
CA LYS A 202 -4.64 -12.43 -28.35
C LYS A 202 -4.60 -13.94 -28.17
#